data_AF-A0A924IZK2-F1
#
_entry.id   AF-A0A924IZK2-F1
#
_cell.length_a   1.000
_cell.length_b   1.000
_cell.length_c   1.000
_cell.angle_alpha   90.00
_cell.angle_beta   90.00
_cell.angle_gamma   90.00
#
_symmetry.space_group_name_H-M   'P 1'
#
loop_
_entity.id
_entity.type
_entity.pdbx_description
1 polymer ?
#
loop_
_entity_poly.entity_id
_entity_poly.type
_entity_poly.pdbx_seq_one_letter_code
_entity_poly.pdbx_strand_id
1 'polypeptide(L)'
;DLKWGQATYILNNKNVFLIHQFKEYCAILLFKGSLMKDPKKNLIQQTSSTQGPTQLRFTNLNEIKNLEKIIENYFKDAVEIEKSGKKITFKKTENFEIPEEFSAVIKEDSDLKNAFEKLTPGRQRAYLLFFAAAKNQKRDWNGLNKDRILNGKGMTD
;
A
#
# COMPACT_ATOMS: atom_id res chain seq x y z
N ASP A 1 -3.90 21.94 6.31
CA ASP A 1 -2.56 22.03 5.71
C ASP A 1 -2.66 21.59 4.25
N LEU A 2 -1.71 21.99 3.41
CA LEU A 2 -1.59 21.52 2.02
C LEU A 2 -0.35 20.62 1.92
N LYS A 3 -0.58 19.31 1.85
CA LYS A 3 0.51 18.32 1.71
C LYS A 3 0.37 17.62 0.38
N TRP A 4 1.47 17.56 -0.38
CA TRP A 4 1.49 16.99 -1.74
C TRP A 4 0.42 17.62 -2.67
N GLY A 5 0.14 18.91 -2.49
CA GLY A 5 -0.90 19.63 -3.24
C GLY A 5 -2.34 19.28 -2.85
N GLN A 6 -2.56 18.48 -1.80
CA GLN A 6 -3.88 18.01 -1.39
C GLN A 6 -4.29 18.62 -0.04
N ALA A 7 -5.58 18.95 0.07
CA ALA A 7 -6.18 19.41 1.32
C ALA A 7 -6.05 18.31 2.38
N THR A 8 -5.22 18.56 3.39
CA THR A 8 -4.87 17.58 4.42
C THR A 8 -5.24 18.10 5.80
N TYR A 9 -5.98 17.27 6.53
CA TYR A 9 -6.53 17.54 7.84
C TYR A 9 -5.69 16.83 8.90
N ILE A 10 -5.26 17.60 9.89
CA ILE A 10 -4.19 17.23 10.82
C ILE A 10 -4.70 17.40 12.25
N LEU A 11 -4.33 16.46 13.12
CA LEU A 11 -4.53 16.53 14.56
C LEU A 11 -3.18 16.33 15.24
N ASN A 12 -2.76 17.26 16.10
CA ASN A 12 -1.50 17.19 16.85
C ASN A 12 -0.29 16.86 15.94
N ASN A 13 -0.14 17.60 14.83
CA ASN A 13 0.88 17.41 13.79
C ASN A 13 0.87 16.05 13.05
N LYS A 14 -0.17 15.24 13.21
CA LYS A 14 -0.34 13.97 12.49
C LYS A 14 -1.48 14.03 11.49
N ASN A 15 -1.28 13.44 10.32
CA ASN A 15 -2.29 13.42 9.27
C ASN A 15 -3.43 12.46 9.65
N VAL A 16 -4.67 12.94 9.59
CA VAL A 16 -5.87 12.15 9.90
C VAL A 16 -6.54 11.69 8.61
N PHE A 17 -6.84 12.64 7.72
CA PHE A 17 -7.37 12.36 6.39
C PHE A 17 -6.93 13.44 5.40
N LEU A 18 -7.05 13.14 4.11
CA LEU A 18 -6.91 14.11 3.03
C LEU A 18 -7.98 13.91 1.98
N ILE A 19 -8.22 14.95 1.19
CA ILE A 19 -9.12 14.91 0.04
C ILE A 19 -8.25 15.00 -1.22
N HIS A 20 -8.44 14.08 -2.16
CA HIS A 20 -7.63 13.97 -3.37
C HIS A 20 -8.51 13.73 -4.60
N GLN A 21 -8.24 14.48 -5.67
CA GLN A 21 -8.81 14.26 -6.98
C GLN A 21 -7.97 13.29 -7.81
N PHE A 22 -8.64 12.32 -8.44
CA PHE A 22 -8.11 11.49 -9.50
C PHE A 22 -8.87 11.79 -10.81
N LYS A 23 -8.35 11.30 -11.94
CA LYS A 23 -8.98 11.50 -13.26
C LYS A 23 -10.44 11.02 -13.30
N GLU A 24 -10.71 9.86 -12.70
CA GLU A 24 -12.02 9.19 -12.77
C GLU A 24 -12.87 9.34 -11.51
N TYR A 25 -12.32 9.84 -10.40
CA TYR A 25 -13.03 9.94 -9.12
C TYR A 25 -12.38 10.96 -8.16
N CYS A 26 -13.13 11.44 -7.18
CA CYS A 26 -12.60 12.09 -5.99
C CYS A 26 -12.53 11.10 -4.84
N ALA A 27 -11.56 11.25 -3.94
CA ALA A 27 -11.42 10.38 -2.79
C ALA A 27 -11.15 11.13 -1.50
N ILE A 28 -11.71 10.60 -0.41
CA ILE A 28 -11.28 10.88 0.95
C ILE A 28 -10.36 9.74 1.36
N LEU A 29 -9.08 10.04 1.58
CA LEU A 29 -8.10 9.06 2.08
C LEU A 29 -7.98 9.18 3.59
N LEU A 30 -8.17 8.06 4.28
CA LEU A 30 -8.07 7.93 5.74
C LEU A 30 -6.74 7.25 6.06
N PHE A 31 -5.81 7.95 6.71
CA PHE A 31 -4.42 7.47 6.88
C PHE A 31 -4.30 6.17 7.68
N LYS A 32 -5.21 5.96 8.64
CA LYS A 32 -5.32 4.75 9.46
C LYS A 32 -6.60 3.97 9.17
N GLY A 33 -7.08 4.03 7.93
CA GLY A 33 -8.33 3.42 7.50
C GLY A 33 -8.42 1.92 7.75
N SER A 34 -7.30 1.18 7.70
CA SER A 34 -7.29 -0.26 8.02
C SER A 34 -7.57 -0.61 9.49
N LEU A 35 -7.56 0.38 10.39
CA LEU A 35 -7.93 0.20 11.81
C LEU A 35 -9.41 0.49 12.07
N MET A 36 -10.15 0.97 11.08
CA MET A 36 -11.55 1.36 11.23
C MET A 36 -12.49 0.16 11.13
N LYS A 37 -13.64 0.26 11.79
CA LYS A 37 -14.74 -0.66 11.57
C LYS A 37 -15.44 -0.26 10.28
N ASP A 38 -15.54 -1.18 9.33
CA ASP A 38 -16.19 -0.94 8.04
C ASP A 38 -17.20 -2.04 7.69
N PRO A 39 -18.33 -2.14 8.43
CA PRO A 39 -19.30 -3.21 8.24
C PRO A 39 -19.97 -3.16 6.85
N LYS A 40 -20.01 -1.97 6.22
CA LYS A 40 -20.61 -1.76 4.90
C LYS A 40 -19.59 -1.88 3.76
N LYS A 41 -18.31 -2.11 4.07
CA LYS A 41 -17.21 -2.27 3.09
C LYS A 41 -17.09 -1.09 2.12
N ASN A 42 -17.27 0.15 2.61
CA ASN A 42 -17.11 1.34 1.77
C ASN A 42 -15.64 1.73 1.57
N LEU A 43 -14.73 1.24 2.41
CA LEU A 43 -13.32 1.57 2.38
C LEU A 43 -12.58 0.68 1.37
N ILE A 44 -11.93 1.35 0.42
CA ILE A 44 -11.19 0.70 -0.66
C ILE A 44 -9.70 0.83 -0.40
N GLN A 45 -8.98 -0.29 -0.52
CA GLN A 45 -7.53 -0.30 -0.53
C GLN A 45 -7.03 0.20 -1.90
N GLN A 46 -6.14 1.19 -1.91
CA GLN A 46 -5.74 1.85 -3.17
C GLN A 46 -5.06 0.88 -4.15
N THR A 47 -4.15 0.05 -3.65
CA THR A 47 -3.44 -1.00 -4.38
C THR A 47 -3.26 -2.21 -3.46
N SER A 48 -3.07 -3.41 -4.00
CA SER A 48 -2.89 -4.65 -3.22
C SER A 48 -1.76 -4.60 -2.19
N SER A 49 -0.78 -3.71 -2.36
CA SER A 49 0.37 -3.54 -1.45
C SER A 49 0.14 -2.52 -0.32
N THR A 50 -0.91 -1.71 -0.41
CA THR A 50 -1.23 -0.68 0.60
C THR A 50 -1.82 -1.30 1.87
N GLN A 51 -1.24 -1.09 3.05
CA GLN A 51 -1.68 -1.78 4.28
C GLN A 51 -2.38 -0.90 5.33
N GLY A 52 -2.22 0.42 5.22
CA GLY A 52 -2.69 1.36 6.24
C GLY A 52 -3.81 2.24 5.72
N PRO A 53 -3.51 3.14 4.77
CA PRO A 53 -4.51 4.02 4.21
C PRO A 53 -5.58 3.29 3.42
N THR A 54 -6.82 3.74 3.57
CA THR A 54 -7.95 3.34 2.71
C THR A 54 -8.67 4.58 2.19
N GLN A 55 -9.52 4.39 1.18
CA GLN A 55 -10.20 5.47 0.48
C GLN A 55 -11.71 5.24 0.45
N LEU A 56 -12.47 6.30 0.68
CA LEU A 56 -13.81 6.44 0.12
C LEU A 56 -13.67 7.09 -1.25
N ARG A 57 -14.32 6.54 -2.27
CA ARG A 57 -14.26 7.05 -3.64
C ARG A 57 -15.64 7.46 -4.11
N PHE A 58 -15.71 8.55 -4.85
CA PHE A 58 -16.94 9.12 -5.37
C PHE A 58 -16.74 9.57 -6.81
N THR A 59 -17.71 9.28 -7.66
CA THR A 59 -17.72 9.68 -9.08
C THR A 59 -18.65 10.86 -9.33
N ASN A 60 -19.58 11.14 -8.41
CA ASN A 60 -20.55 12.22 -8.54
C ASN A 60 -21.01 12.76 -7.18
N LEU A 61 -21.68 13.92 -7.20
CA LEU A 61 -22.13 14.61 -6.00
C LEU A 61 -23.23 13.84 -5.23
N ASN A 62 -24.08 13.09 -5.93
CA ASN A 62 -25.19 12.37 -5.29
C ASN A 62 -24.67 11.24 -4.40
N GLU A 63 -23.59 10.55 -4.79
CA GLU A 63 -22.91 9.57 -3.93
C GLU A 63 -22.45 10.18 -2.62
N ILE A 64 -21.87 11.39 -2.64
CA ILE A 64 -21.42 12.10 -1.44
C ILE A 64 -22.60 12.42 -0.54
N LYS A 65 -23.69 12.98 -1.10
CA LYS A 65 -24.91 13.32 -0.35
C LYS A 65 -25.55 12.07 0.28
N ASN A 66 -25.65 10.98 -0.45
CA ASN A 66 -26.22 9.72 0.05
C ASN A 66 -25.37 9.09 1.17
N LEU A 67 -24.06 9.36 1.18
CA LEU A 67 -23.12 8.82 2.15
C LEU A 67 -22.73 9.83 3.25
N GLU A 68 -23.33 11.02 3.29
CA GLU A 68 -22.95 12.11 4.19
C GLU A 68 -22.80 11.65 5.65
N LYS A 69 -23.84 11.00 6.19
CA LYS A 69 -23.81 10.47 7.57
C LYS A 69 -22.71 9.45 7.80
N ILE A 70 -22.40 8.65 6.79
CA ILE A 70 -21.35 7.62 6.86
C ILE A 70 -19.97 8.28 6.82
N ILE A 71 -19.78 9.30 5.97
CA ILE A 71 -18.56 10.10 5.88
C ILE A 71 -18.27 10.80 7.21
N GLU A 72 -19.28 11.42 7.83
CA GLU A 72 -19.15 12.05 9.16
C GLU A 72 -18.65 11.06 10.22
N ASN A 73 -19.18 9.83 10.21
CA ASN A 73 -18.77 8.79 11.14
C ASN A 73 -17.31 8.37 10.91
N TYR A 74 -16.88 8.21 9.65
CA TYR A 74 -15.47 7.93 9.36
C TYR A 74 -14.53 9.05 9.82
N PHE A 75 -14.94 10.32 9.71
CA PHE A 75 -14.13 11.42 10.24
C PHE A 75 -14.00 11.37 11.76
N LYS A 76 -15.09 11.10 12.48
CA LYS A 76 -15.06 10.91 13.94
C LYS A 76 -14.16 9.74 14.33
N ASP A 77 -14.32 8.59 13.67
CA ASP A 77 -13.50 7.41 13.90
C ASP A 77 -12.01 7.68 13.61
N ALA A 78 -11.69 8.42 12.54
CA ALA A 78 -10.32 8.79 12.20
C ALA A 78 -9.67 9.64 13.30
N VAL A 79 -10.41 10.62 13.82
CA VAL A 79 -9.95 11.46 14.93
C VAL A 79 -9.74 10.62 16.20
N GLU A 80 -10.68 9.75 16.56
CA GLU A 80 -10.57 8.91 17.76
C GLU A 80 -9.43 7.88 17.65
N ILE A 81 -9.23 7.29 16.48
CA ILE A 81 -8.08 6.42 16.22
C ILE A 81 -6.77 7.19 16.39
N GLU A 82 -6.68 8.43 15.89
CA GLU A 82 -5.46 9.21 16.05
C GLU A 82 -5.21 9.59 17.52
N LYS A 83 -6.24 10.04 18.24
CA LYS A 83 -6.16 10.33 19.69
C LYS A 83 -5.76 9.11 20.51
N SER A 84 -6.27 7.93 20.15
CA SER A 84 -5.95 6.68 20.86
C SER A 84 -4.48 6.24 20.71
N GLY A 85 -3.73 6.83 19.78
CA GLY A 85 -2.33 6.47 19.53
C GLY A 85 -2.14 5.11 18.84
N LYS A 86 -3.23 4.43 18.42
CA LYS A 86 -3.17 3.16 17.70
C LYS A 86 -2.28 3.28 16.46
N LYS A 87 -1.45 2.26 16.26
CA LYS A 87 -0.52 2.15 15.12
C LYS A 87 -0.95 1.01 14.22
N ILE A 88 -0.69 1.17 12.93
CA ILE A 88 -0.88 0.10 11.95
C ILE A 88 0.25 -0.90 12.10
N THR A 89 -0.09 -2.18 12.27
CA THR A 89 0.88 -3.27 12.23
C THR A 89 1.12 -3.65 10.78
N PHE A 90 2.31 -3.33 10.26
CA PHE A 90 2.69 -3.70 8.91
C PHE A 90 3.13 -5.17 8.84
N LYS A 91 2.79 -5.84 7.75
CA LYS A 91 3.31 -7.15 7.39
C LYS A 91 4.84 -7.11 7.40
N LYS A 92 5.43 -8.09 8.07
CA LYS A 92 6.86 -8.41 7.95
C LYS A 92 7.15 -8.93 6.55
N THR A 93 8.40 -8.81 6.11
CA THR A 93 8.83 -9.27 4.77
C THR A 93 8.53 -10.75 4.55
N GLU A 94 8.72 -11.59 5.58
CA GLU A 94 8.41 -13.04 5.56
C GLU A 94 6.94 -13.37 5.26
N ASN A 95 6.02 -12.42 5.47
CA ASN A 95 4.59 -12.60 5.22
C ASN A 95 4.16 -12.12 3.82
N PHE A 96 5.12 -11.71 2.97
CA PHE A 96 4.83 -11.43 1.56
C PHE A 96 4.99 -12.71 0.75
N GLU A 97 3.98 -13.01 -0.06
CA GLU A 97 4.01 -14.16 -0.96
C GLU A 97 5.13 -14.00 -1.99
N ILE A 98 5.85 -15.09 -2.23
CA ILE A 98 6.78 -15.20 -3.34
C ILE A 98 5.95 -15.51 -4.58
N PRO A 99 5.94 -14.62 -5.60
CA PRO A 99 5.21 -14.88 -6.83
C PRO A 99 5.66 -16.20 -7.47
N GLU A 100 4.71 -16.97 -8.01
CA GLU A 100 4.98 -18.31 -8.53
C GLU A 100 6.09 -18.33 -9.59
N GLU A 101 6.08 -17.35 -10.50
CA GLU A 101 7.13 -17.18 -11.51
C GLU A 101 8.52 -16.98 -10.88
N PHE A 102 8.61 -16.14 -9.85
CA PHE A 102 9.89 -15.92 -9.16
C PHE A 102 10.34 -17.17 -8.39
N SER A 103 9.38 -17.89 -7.78
CA SER A 103 9.62 -19.16 -7.10
C SER A 103 10.20 -20.21 -8.04
N ALA A 104 9.72 -20.29 -9.29
CA ALA A 104 10.28 -21.18 -10.31
C ALA A 104 11.74 -20.83 -10.64
N VAL A 105 12.04 -19.54 -10.85
CA VAL A 105 13.38 -19.05 -11.21
C VAL A 105 14.41 -19.34 -10.11
N ILE A 106 14.08 -19.05 -8.84
CA ILE A 106 15.02 -19.31 -7.73
C ILE A 106 15.12 -20.79 -7.34
N LYS A 107 14.18 -21.64 -7.78
CA LYS A 107 14.32 -23.09 -7.65
C LYS A 107 15.33 -23.67 -8.63
N GLU A 108 15.43 -23.07 -9.82
CA GLU A 108 16.37 -23.50 -10.86
C GLU A 108 17.77 -22.90 -10.68
N ASP A 109 17.92 -21.82 -9.91
CA ASP A 109 19.19 -21.13 -9.66
C ASP A 109 19.48 -20.97 -8.16
N SER A 110 20.34 -21.86 -7.64
CA SER A 110 20.72 -21.86 -6.22
C SER A 110 21.52 -20.63 -5.80
N ASP A 111 22.32 -20.07 -6.70
CA ASP A 111 23.12 -18.87 -6.41
C ASP A 111 22.23 -17.65 -6.28
N LEU A 112 21.25 -17.52 -7.17
CA LEU A 112 20.23 -16.47 -7.11
C LEU A 112 19.39 -16.58 -5.84
N LYS A 113 18.97 -17.80 -5.45
CA LYS A 113 18.24 -18.02 -4.20
C LYS A 113 19.05 -17.56 -2.98
N ASN A 114 20.29 -18.01 -2.87
CA ASN A 114 21.17 -17.66 -1.77
C ASN A 114 21.45 -16.14 -1.73
N ALA A 115 21.63 -15.51 -2.89
CA ALA A 115 21.82 -14.07 -2.98
C ALA A 115 20.56 -13.30 -2.55
N PHE A 116 19.38 -13.74 -2.97
CA PHE A 116 18.10 -13.16 -2.55
C PHE A 116 17.88 -13.27 -1.04
N GLU A 117 18.12 -14.43 -0.45
CA GLU A 117 17.98 -14.67 1.00
C GLU A 117 18.96 -13.82 1.84
N LYS A 118 20.13 -13.47 1.28
CA LYS A 118 21.11 -12.56 1.91
C LYS A 118 20.75 -11.08 1.82
N LEU A 119 19.80 -10.69 0.95
CA LEU A 119 19.35 -9.30 0.87
C LEU A 119 18.69 -8.86 2.20
N THR A 120 18.75 -7.56 2.50
CA THR A 120 18.02 -7.03 3.66
C THR A 120 16.50 -7.23 3.48
N PRO A 121 15.72 -7.38 4.58
CA PRO A 121 14.28 -7.58 4.48
C PRO A 121 13.55 -6.49 3.67
N GLY A 122 14.07 -5.26 3.67
CA GLY A 122 13.55 -4.16 2.87
C GLY A 122 13.77 -4.37 1.36
N ARG A 123 14.96 -4.83 0.96
CA ARG A 123 15.30 -5.14 -0.44
C ARG A 123 14.50 -6.33 -0.94
N GLN A 124 14.43 -7.42 -0.18
CA GLN A 124 13.59 -8.58 -0.50
C GLN A 124 12.15 -8.15 -0.73
N ARG A 125 11.57 -7.38 0.21
CA ARG A 125 10.19 -6.88 0.09
C ARG A 125 10.00 -6.07 -1.20
N ALA A 126 10.94 -5.21 -1.56
CA ALA A 126 10.84 -4.41 -2.78
C ALA A 126 10.81 -5.29 -4.05
N TYR A 127 11.67 -6.32 -4.11
CA TYR A 127 11.62 -7.32 -5.19
C TYR A 127 10.30 -8.09 -5.19
N LEU A 128 9.81 -8.59 -4.05
CA LEU A 128 8.54 -9.31 -3.97
C LEU A 128 7.34 -8.45 -4.39
N LEU A 129 7.32 -7.17 -4.00
CA LEU A 129 6.28 -6.23 -4.41
C LEU A 129 6.31 -5.91 -5.90
N PHE A 130 7.50 -5.64 -6.43
CA PHE A 130 7.70 -5.46 -7.86
C PHE A 130 7.27 -6.72 -8.61
N PHE A 131 7.74 -7.87 -8.12
CA PHE A 131 7.28 -9.27 -8.18
C PHE A 131 5.79 -9.50 -8.41
N ALA A 132 4.98 -8.94 -7.52
CA ALA A 132 3.55 -9.19 -7.47
C ALA A 132 2.73 -8.22 -8.35
N ALA A 133 3.28 -7.04 -8.66
CA ALA A 133 2.52 -5.96 -9.30
C ALA A 133 2.22 -6.15 -10.80
N ALA A 134 3.10 -6.78 -11.55
CA ALA A 134 2.96 -7.03 -12.99
C ALA A 134 2.37 -8.41 -13.24
N LYS A 135 1.04 -8.46 -13.42
CA LYS A 135 0.31 -9.68 -13.79
C LYS A 135 0.46 -10.09 -15.26
N ASN A 136 1.00 -9.22 -16.13
CA ASN A 136 0.97 -9.40 -17.60
C ASN A 136 2.27 -9.05 -18.35
N GLN A 137 3.39 -8.75 -17.68
CA GLN A 137 4.65 -8.45 -18.37
C GLN A 137 5.67 -9.54 -18.05
N LYS A 138 6.22 -10.18 -19.09
CA LYS A 138 7.45 -10.98 -19.03
C LYS A 138 8.51 -10.11 -18.37
N ARG A 139 8.71 -10.27 -17.07
CA ARG A 139 9.81 -9.59 -16.40
C ARG A 139 11.09 -10.24 -16.87
N ASP A 140 12.12 -9.42 -16.95
CA ASP A 140 13.48 -9.91 -17.12
C ASP A 140 13.92 -10.59 -15.81
N TRP A 141 13.44 -11.82 -15.64
CA TRP A 141 13.71 -12.70 -14.51
C TRP A 141 15.17 -13.19 -14.54
N ASN A 142 15.77 -13.23 -15.74
CA ASN A 142 17.08 -13.81 -16.00
C ASN A 142 18.16 -12.78 -16.38
N GLY A 143 17.84 -11.49 -16.48
CA GLY A 143 18.79 -10.42 -16.81
C GLY A 143 18.95 -9.42 -15.67
N LEU A 144 18.58 -8.14 -15.87
CA LEU A 144 19.01 -7.04 -14.99
C LEU A 144 18.65 -7.24 -13.50
N ASN A 145 17.47 -7.78 -13.21
CA ASN A 145 17.06 -8.03 -11.82
C ASN A 145 17.88 -9.15 -11.17
N LYS A 146 18.19 -10.20 -11.93
CA LYS A 146 19.03 -11.30 -11.49
C LYS A 146 20.42 -10.79 -11.14
N ASP A 147 21.05 -10.04 -12.03
CA ASP A 147 22.38 -9.46 -11.81
C ASP A 147 22.41 -8.56 -10.58
N ARG A 148 21.37 -7.74 -10.38
CA ARG A 148 21.27 -6.88 -9.20
C ARG A 148 21.16 -7.69 -7.91
N ILE A 149 20.32 -8.73 -7.88
CA ILE A 149 20.18 -9.61 -6.72
C ILE A 149 21.52 -10.31 -6.42
N LEU A 150 22.18 -10.86 -7.44
CA LEU A 150 23.49 -11.51 -7.30
C LEU A 150 24.56 -10.56 -6.75
N ASN A 151 24.49 -9.28 -7.12
CA ASN A 151 25.36 -8.22 -6.60
C ASN A 151 24.88 -7.62 -5.24
N GLY A 152 23.86 -8.20 -4.61
CA GLY A 152 23.34 -7.75 -3.32
C GLY A 152 22.57 -6.42 -3.35
N LYS A 153 22.18 -5.92 -4.53
CA LYS A 153 21.51 -4.63 -4.73
C LYS A 153 19.99 -4.74 -4.63
N GLY A 154 19.36 -3.71 -4.08
CA GLY A 154 17.89 -3.52 -4.09
C GLY A 154 17.36 -3.11 -5.47
N MET A 155 16.05 -2.97 -5.62
CA MET A 155 15.44 -2.57 -6.92
C MET A 155 15.83 -1.15 -7.37
N THR A 156 16.05 -0.24 -6.42
CA THR A 156 16.26 1.20 -6.66
C THR A 156 17.66 1.68 -6.30
N ASP A 157 18.59 0.75 -6.04
CA ASP A 157 19.99 1.04 -5.70
C ASP A 157 20.86 1.44 -6.91
#